data_AF-A0ABD6NUW4-F1
#
_entry.id   AF-A0ABD6NUW4-F1
#
_cell.length_a   1.000
_cell.length_b   1.000
_cell.length_c   1.000
_cell.angle_alpha   90.00
_cell.angle_beta   90.00
_cell.angle_gamma   90.00
#
_symmetry.space_group_name_H-M   'P 1'
#
loop_
_entity.id
_entity.type
_entity.pdbx_description
1 polymer ?
#
loop_
_entity_poly.entity_id
_entity_poly.type
_entity_poly.pdbx_seq_one_letter_code
_entity_poly.pdbx_strand_id
1 'polypeptide(L)'
;MSSAAPVTNRRGVLAGAAALVALGVVASACGESPPKPPPVENLLGPLDQARKDSALASAAAAAVGTPPQIAAALSVVATQRTAHARALSTEIARAAGKLTSSSSETTSPSSPSAAQPPGPPPPPPPVSDVIDALHASADAAGRLVTTESGYRAGLLASIAASCMASYQVALVPGGPSI
;
A
#
# COMPACT_ATOMS: atom_id res chain seq x y z
N MET A 1 14.50 -52.56 -1.51
CA MET A 1 15.09 -51.83 -2.65
C MET A 1 14.42 -50.47 -2.68
N SER A 2 15.14 -49.45 -2.22
CA SER A 2 14.62 -48.09 -2.04
C SER A 2 14.52 -47.40 -3.40
N SER A 3 13.36 -46.82 -3.71
CA SER A 3 13.21 -45.95 -4.88
C SER A 3 13.17 -44.50 -4.42
N ALA A 4 14.18 -43.73 -4.83
CA ALA A 4 14.32 -42.31 -4.56
C ALA A 4 13.33 -41.50 -5.42
N ALA A 5 12.59 -40.58 -4.79
CA ALA A 5 11.74 -39.62 -5.49
C ALA A 5 12.62 -38.54 -6.17
N PRO A 6 12.28 -38.10 -7.39
CA PRO A 6 13.11 -37.14 -8.11
C PRO A 6 13.04 -35.74 -7.49
N VAL A 7 14.22 -35.21 -7.17
CA VAL A 7 14.48 -33.83 -6.79
C VAL A 7 14.09 -32.91 -7.94
N THR A 8 13.03 -32.12 -7.77
CA THR A 8 12.61 -31.15 -8.79
C THR A 8 13.50 -29.89 -8.69
N ASN A 9 14.30 -29.65 -9.72
CA ASN A 9 15.26 -28.56 -9.82
C ASN A 9 14.57 -27.23 -10.22
N ARG A 10 14.85 -26.14 -9.50
CA ARG A 10 14.25 -24.80 -9.65
C ARG A 10 14.57 -24.07 -10.97
N ARG A 11 15.43 -24.64 -11.81
CA ARG A 11 15.91 -24.03 -13.08
C ARG A 11 15.04 -24.32 -14.31
N GLY A 12 13.97 -25.10 -14.19
CA GLY A 12 13.08 -25.42 -15.32
C GLY A 12 11.96 -24.42 -15.62
N VAL A 13 11.71 -23.42 -14.76
CA VAL A 13 10.54 -22.53 -14.87
C VAL A 13 10.80 -21.28 -15.73
N LEU A 14 12.05 -21.03 -16.15
CA LEU A 14 12.43 -19.83 -16.92
C LEU A 14 12.62 -20.09 -18.43
N ALA A 15 12.08 -21.19 -18.96
CA ALA A 15 12.15 -21.56 -20.38
C ALA A 15 10.77 -21.60 -21.07
N GLY A 16 9.82 -20.77 -20.62
CA GLY A 16 8.45 -20.74 -21.16
C GLY A 16 7.92 -19.34 -21.51
N ALA A 17 8.78 -18.35 -21.73
CA ALA A 17 8.39 -16.94 -21.95
C ALA A 17 8.58 -16.45 -23.40
N ALA A 18 8.52 -17.34 -24.39
CA ALA A 18 8.67 -16.95 -25.79
C ALA A 18 7.67 -17.70 -26.69
N ALA A 19 6.43 -17.21 -26.72
CA ALA A 19 5.53 -17.22 -27.89
C ALA A 19 4.09 -16.91 -27.43
N LEU A 20 3.60 -15.70 -27.69
CA LEU A 20 2.19 -15.38 -27.98
C LEU A 20 2.14 -13.91 -28.45
N VAL A 21 2.43 -13.70 -29.74
CA VAL A 21 1.45 -13.36 -30.79
C VAL A 21 1.23 -11.85 -30.90
N ALA A 22 1.88 -11.29 -31.92
CA ALA A 22 1.46 -10.06 -32.56
C ALA A 22 0.13 -10.30 -33.29
N LEU A 23 -0.97 -9.78 -32.75
CA LEU A 23 -2.16 -9.45 -33.54
C LEU A 23 -2.59 -8.03 -33.16
N GLY A 24 -2.57 -7.15 -34.16
CA GLY A 24 -3.08 -5.81 -34.05
C GLY A 24 -4.60 -5.79 -33.88
N VAL A 25 -5.05 -4.86 -33.05
CA VAL A 25 -6.34 -4.21 -33.22
C VAL A 25 -6.04 -2.72 -33.36
N VAL A 26 -5.88 -2.29 -34.61
CA VAL A 26 -6.10 -0.89 -34.97
C VAL A 26 -7.62 -0.72 -34.96
N ALA A 27 -8.20 -0.49 -33.78
CA ALA A 27 -9.56 -0.02 -33.68
C ALA A 27 -9.53 1.49 -33.97
N SER A 28 -9.87 1.88 -35.20
CA SER A 28 -10.43 3.21 -35.41
C SER A 28 -11.82 3.23 -34.77
N ALA A 29 -11.87 3.56 -33.48
CA ALA A 29 -13.11 3.89 -32.80
C ALA A 29 -13.05 5.39 -32.46
N CYS A 30 -13.55 6.22 -33.37
CA CYS A 30 -14.10 7.50 -32.97
C CYS A 30 -15.33 7.19 -32.10
N GLY A 31 -15.27 7.51 -30.80
CA GLY A 31 -16.42 7.42 -29.91
C GLY A 31 -16.04 7.40 -28.44
N GLU A 32 -16.14 8.57 -27.83
CA GLU A 32 -15.90 8.92 -26.42
C GLU A 32 -14.44 9.04 -25.99
N SER A 33 -14.06 10.28 -25.67
CA SER A 33 -12.82 10.53 -24.93
C SER A 33 -12.89 9.74 -23.62
N PRO A 34 -11.84 9.00 -23.22
CA PRO A 34 -11.85 8.31 -21.95
C PRO A 34 -12.24 9.30 -20.85
N PRO A 35 -13.11 8.90 -19.90
CA PRO A 35 -13.56 9.79 -18.84
C PRO A 35 -12.35 10.41 -18.18
N LYS A 36 -12.43 11.73 -17.93
CA LYS A 36 -11.31 12.49 -17.38
C LYS A 36 -10.78 11.74 -16.15
N PRO A 37 -9.48 11.38 -16.12
CA PRO A 37 -8.93 10.68 -14.99
C PRO A 37 -9.21 11.49 -13.71
N PRO A 38 -9.61 10.82 -12.62
CA PRO A 38 -9.83 11.48 -11.35
C PRO A 38 -8.61 12.33 -10.92
N PRO A 39 -8.87 13.41 -10.15
CA PRO A 39 -7.84 14.32 -9.68
C PRO A 39 -6.78 13.57 -8.86
N VAL A 40 -5.51 13.97 -9.01
CA VAL A 40 -4.40 13.38 -8.22
C VAL A 40 -4.59 13.58 -6.72
N GLU A 41 -5.33 14.63 -6.36
CA GLU A 41 -5.71 15.02 -5.01
C GLU A 41 -6.46 13.90 -4.28
N ASN A 42 -7.13 12.99 -5.00
CA ASN A 42 -7.77 11.81 -4.41
C ASN A 42 -6.77 10.86 -3.73
N LEU A 43 -5.48 10.91 -4.09
CA LEU A 43 -4.43 10.10 -3.48
C LEU A 43 -3.93 10.66 -2.14
N LEU A 44 -4.28 11.90 -1.78
CA LEU A 44 -3.88 12.52 -0.51
C LEU A 44 -4.50 11.80 0.69
N GLY A 45 -5.77 11.40 0.60
CA GLY A 45 -6.44 10.62 1.64
C GLY A 45 -5.72 9.30 1.95
N PRO A 46 -5.49 8.41 0.96
CA PRO A 46 -4.70 7.20 1.13
C PRO A 46 -3.27 7.44 1.64
N LEU A 47 -2.64 8.55 1.26
CA LEU A 47 -1.28 8.90 1.70
C LEU A 47 -1.26 9.25 3.19
N ASP A 48 -2.19 10.08 3.65
CA ASP A 48 -2.30 10.44 5.06
C ASP A 48 -2.67 9.24 5.90
N GLN A 49 -3.56 8.39 5.39
CA GLN A 49 -3.92 7.15 6.07
C GLN A 49 -2.73 6.20 6.19
N ALA A 50 -1.93 6.02 5.14
CA ALA A 50 -0.74 5.18 5.20
C ALA A 50 0.29 5.66 6.24
N ARG A 51 0.44 6.98 6.40
CA ARG A 51 1.30 7.55 7.45
C ARG A 51 0.76 7.28 8.85
N LYS A 52 -0.55 7.48 9.06
CA LYS A 52 -1.22 7.21 10.35
C LYS A 52 -1.12 5.74 10.73
N ASP A 53 -1.43 4.83 9.81
CA ASP A 53 -1.35 3.40 10.04
C ASP A 53 0.08 2.96 10.39
N SER A 54 1.09 3.52 9.71
CA SER A 54 2.50 3.23 10.00
C SER A 54 2.90 3.66 11.42
N ALA A 55 2.50 4.87 11.82
CA ALA A 55 2.77 5.38 13.16
C ALA A 55 2.05 4.56 14.23
N LEU A 56 0.78 4.22 13.98
CA LEU A 56 -0.04 3.41 14.88
C LEU A 56 0.52 1.99 15.04
N ALA A 57 0.92 1.33 13.95
CA ALA A 57 1.56 0.02 13.98
C ALA A 57 2.92 0.06 14.70
N SER A 58 3.72 1.12 14.48
CA SER A 58 5.00 1.31 15.18
C SER A 58 4.81 1.49 16.69
N ALA A 59 3.80 2.27 17.09
CA ALA A 59 3.47 2.49 18.49
C ALA A 59 2.99 1.19 19.17
N ALA A 60 2.15 0.40 18.49
CA ALA A 60 1.71 -0.90 18.99
C ALA A 60 2.87 -1.90 19.11
N ALA A 61 3.81 -1.89 18.16
CA ALA A 61 4.99 -2.74 18.19
C ALA A 61 5.92 -2.41 19.38
N ALA A 62 6.04 -1.13 19.74
CA ALA A 62 6.86 -0.65 20.83
C ALA A 62 6.18 -0.74 22.21
N ALA A 63 4.90 -1.13 22.26
CA ALA A 63 4.15 -1.18 23.51
C ALA A 63 4.69 -2.25 24.47
N VAL A 64 4.83 -1.87 25.74
CA VAL A 64 5.23 -2.78 26.81
C VAL A 64 4.15 -3.87 26.96
N GLY A 65 4.58 -5.14 26.93
CA GLY A 65 3.67 -6.28 27.03
C GLY A 65 3.24 -6.87 25.68
N THR A 66 3.59 -6.25 24.54
CA THR A 66 3.40 -6.87 23.23
C THR A 66 4.32 -8.08 23.08
N PRO A 67 3.81 -9.29 22.76
CA PRO A 67 4.65 -10.47 22.52
C PRO A 67 5.65 -10.22 21.38
N PRO A 68 6.89 -10.72 21.47
CA PRO A 68 7.95 -10.38 20.52
C PRO A 68 7.60 -10.74 19.07
N GLN A 69 6.89 -11.86 18.84
CA GLN A 69 6.41 -12.25 17.52
C GLN A 69 5.37 -11.27 16.94
N ILE A 70 4.49 -10.73 17.78
CA ILE A 70 3.48 -9.75 17.38
C ILE A 70 4.14 -8.39 17.13
N ALA A 71 5.09 -7.98 17.98
CA ALA A 71 5.89 -6.78 17.78
C ALA A 71 6.65 -6.81 16.44
N ALA A 72 7.24 -7.96 16.09
CA ALA A 72 7.90 -8.15 14.80
C ALA A 72 6.92 -8.02 13.62
N ALA A 73 5.74 -8.66 13.70
CA ALA A 73 4.70 -8.54 12.67
C ALA A 73 4.22 -7.10 12.50
N LEU A 74 3.96 -6.39 13.59
CA LEU A 74 3.57 -4.97 13.58
C LEU A 74 4.66 -4.06 12.99
N SER A 75 5.95 -4.33 13.27
CA SER A 75 7.06 -3.61 12.66
C SER A 75 7.13 -3.81 11.14
N VAL A 76 6.81 -5.01 10.65
CA VAL A 76 6.70 -5.28 9.21
C VAL A 76 5.54 -4.48 8.62
N VAL A 77 4.37 -4.49 9.26
CA VAL A 77 3.20 -3.68 8.83
C VAL A 77 3.58 -2.20 8.75
N ALA A 78 4.23 -1.65 9.77
CA ALA A 78 4.68 -0.25 9.76
C ALA A 78 5.62 0.07 8.60
N THR A 79 6.56 -0.84 8.32
CA THR A 79 7.49 -0.69 7.19
C THR A 79 6.74 -0.70 5.86
N GLN A 80 5.79 -1.61 5.67
CA GLN A 80 4.96 -1.68 4.45
C GLN A 80 4.12 -0.41 4.27
N ARG A 81 3.45 0.06 5.32
CA ARG A 81 2.65 1.30 5.27
C ARG A 81 3.51 2.53 4.97
N THR A 82 4.74 2.58 5.50
CA THR A 82 5.72 3.62 5.14
C THR A 82 6.11 3.55 3.65
N ALA A 83 6.34 2.36 3.11
CA ALA A 83 6.64 2.16 1.70
C ALA A 83 5.47 2.58 0.79
N HIS A 84 4.24 2.28 1.19
CA HIS A 84 3.03 2.72 0.48
C HIS A 84 2.90 4.24 0.47
N ALA A 85 3.12 4.90 1.62
CA ALA A 85 3.08 6.36 1.73
C ALA A 85 4.13 7.01 0.79
N ARG A 86 5.33 6.41 0.69
CA ARG A 86 6.36 6.86 -0.26
C ARG A 86 5.93 6.69 -1.71
N ALA A 87 5.36 5.54 -2.07
CA ALA A 87 4.89 5.28 -3.43
C ALA A 87 3.78 6.26 -3.84
N LEU A 88 2.80 6.49 -2.96
CA LEU A 88 1.74 7.49 -3.16
C LEU A 88 2.32 8.89 -3.32
N SER A 89 3.26 9.29 -2.46
CA SER A 89 3.90 10.62 -2.57
C SER A 89 4.65 10.81 -3.88
N THR A 90 5.32 9.76 -4.36
CA THR A 90 6.05 9.76 -5.63
C THR A 90 5.08 9.88 -6.81
N GLU A 91 3.95 9.17 -6.76
CA GLU A 91 2.91 9.29 -7.79
C GLU A 91 2.29 10.69 -7.82
N ILE A 92 2.00 11.28 -6.65
CA ILE A 92 1.47 12.64 -6.54
C ILE A 92 2.46 13.64 -7.16
N ALA A 93 3.74 13.57 -6.79
CA ALA A 93 4.77 14.45 -7.34
C ALA A 93 4.94 14.27 -8.86
N ARG A 94 4.93 13.03 -9.36
CA ARG A 94 4.99 12.73 -10.79
C ARG A 94 3.82 13.31 -11.56
N ALA A 95 2.62 13.28 -10.98
CA ALA A 95 1.43 13.83 -11.59
C ALA A 95 1.44 15.36 -11.56
N ALA A 96 1.88 15.98 -10.47
CA ALA A 96 2.12 17.43 -10.40
C ALA A 96 3.13 17.88 -11.48
N GLY A 97 4.23 17.16 -11.68
CA GLY A 97 5.21 17.44 -12.73
C GLY A 97 4.66 17.29 -14.17
N LYS A 98 3.61 16.50 -14.37
CA LYS A 98 2.86 16.45 -15.65
C LYS A 98 1.93 17.64 -15.83
N LEU A 99 1.39 18.18 -14.74
CA LEU A 99 0.53 19.36 -14.75
C LEU A 99 1.34 20.65 -14.92
N THR A 100 2.55 20.74 -14.36
CA THR A 100 3.43 21.92 -14.49
C THR A 100 3.98 22.13 -15.90
N SER A 101 3.99 21.09 -16.76
CA SER A 101 4.29 21.25 -18.18
C SER A 101 3.17 21.94 -18.96
N SER A 102 2.01 22.19 -18.35
CA SER A 102 0.85 22.87 -18.94
C SER A 102 0.35 24.09 -18.14
N SER A 103 0.86 24.36 -16.93
CA SER A 103 0.58 25.61 -16.22
C SER A 103 1.63 25.84 -15.14
N SER A 104 2.32 26.98 -15.18
CA SER A 104 3.16 27.43 -14.07
C SER A 104 2.28 28.06 -13.00
N GLU A 105 2.19 27.43 -11.84
CA GLU A 105 1.85 28.12 -10.61
C GLU A 105 2.86 27.79 -9.51
N THR A 106 3.31 28.87 -8.88
CA THR A 106 4.28 28.91 -7.80
C THR A 106 3.56 28.68 -6.48
N THR A 107 3.95 27.65 -5.71
CA THR A 107 3.52 27.48 -4.32
C THR A 107 4.65 27.80 -3.35
N SER A 108 4.37 28.72 -2.42
CA SER A 108 5.23 29.12 -1.30
C SER A 108 5.41 28.00 -0.26
N PRO A 109 6.52 27.98 0.48
CA PRO A 109 6.75 27.02 1.56
C PRO A 109 5.93 27.37 2.80
N SER A 110 5.35 26.34 3.45
CA SER A 110 4.71 26.47 4.77
C SER A 110 5.73 26.36 5.90
N SER A 111 5.59 27.23 6.90
CA SER A 111 6.44 27.30 8.10
C SER A 111 6.19 26.12 9.06
N PRO A 112 7.19 25.67 9.84
CA PRO A 112 6.99 24.63 10.84
C PRO A 112 6.22 25.16 12.05
N SER A 113 5.19 24.42 12.47
CA SER A 113 4.43 24.67 13.69
C SER A 113 5.25 24.27 14.92
N ALA A 114 5.25 25.13 15.94
CA ALA A 114 5.96 24.90 17.21
C ALA A 114 5.40 23.69 17.97
N ALA A 115 6.31 22.89 18.55
CA ALA A 115 5.96 21.72 19.34
C ALA A 115 5.50 22.10 20.75
N GLN A 116 4.33 21.60 21.13
CA GLN A 116 3.78 21.69 22.49
C GLN A 116 4.51 20.69 23.42
N PRO A 117 4.76 21.02 24.69
CA PRO A 117 5.44 20.12 25.62
C PRO A 117 4.71 18.78 25.79
N PRO A 118 5.43 17.65 25.96
CA PRO A 118 4.79 16.34 26.03
C PRO A 118 3.99 16.23 27.34
N GLY A 119 2.69 16.03 27.21
CA GLY A 119 1.88 15.46 28.28
C GLY A 119 2.29 14.00 28.55
N PRO A 120 1.74 13.36 29.60
CA PRO A 120 1.98 11.94 29.86
C PRO A 120 1.68 11.12 28.59
N PRO A 121 2.49 10.08 28.30
CA PRO A 121 2.33 9.32 27.06
C PRO A 121 0.92 8.71 27.01
N PRO A 122 0.21 8.82 25.87
CA PRO A 122 -1.07 8.17 25.72
C PRO A 122 -0.91 6.65 25.90
N PRO A 123 -1.97 5.94 26.35
CA PRO A 123 -1.93 4.50 26.47
C PRO A 123 -1.55 3.87 25.12
N PRO A 124 -0.78 2.77 25.13
CA PRO A 124 -0.35 2.14 23.90
C PRO A 124 -1.56 1.64 23.10
N PRO A 125 -1.56 1.82 21.76
CA PRO A 125 -2.67 1.37 20.94
C PRO A 125 -2.76 -0.17 20.96
N PRO A 126 -3.94 -0.76 21.16
CA PRO A 126 -4.13 -2.19 21.06
C PRO A 126 -3.96 -2.66 19.61
N VAL A 127 -3.64 -3.95 19.43
CA VAL A 127 -3.49 -4.57 18.10
C VAL A 127 -4.79 -4.52 17.29
N SER A 128 -5.95 -4.55 17.96
CA SER A 128 -7.26 -4.38 17.31
C SER A 128 -7.37 -3.07 16.56
N ASP A 129 -6.85 -1.97 17.11
CA ASP A 129 -6.90 -0.65 16.46
C ASP A 129 -6.06 -0.65 15.18
N VAL A 130 -4.95 -1.41 15.16
CA VAL A 130 -4.13 -1.60 13.96
C VAL A 130 -4.92 -2.37 12.90
N ILE A 131 -5.60 -3.45 13.30
CA ILE A 131 -6.42 -4.29 12.43
C ILE A 131 -7.56 -3.47 11.82
N ASP A 132 -8.29 -2.71 12.63
CA ASP A 132 -9.42 -1.88 12.20
C ASP A 132 -8.96 -0.76 11.27
N ALA A 133 -7.84 -0.10 11.58
CA ALA A 133 -7.25 0.91 10.72
C ALA A 133 -6.83 0.35 9.35
N LEU A 134 -6.24 -0.85 9.33
CA LEU A 134 -5.87 -1.53 8.09
C LEU A 134 -7.10 -1.96 7.27
N HIS A 135 -8.18 -2.38 7.93
CA HIS A 135 -9.45 -2.68 7.25
C HIS A 135 -10.02 -1.44 6.58
N ALA A 136 -10.13 -0.33 7.32
CA ALA A 136 -10.59 0.95 6.79
C ALA A 136 -9.71 1.43 5.61
N SER A 137 -8.39 1.25 5.71
CA SER A 137 -7.44 1.54 4.64
C SER A 137 -7.67 0.69 3.39
N ALA A 138 -7.94 -0.61 3.55
CA ALA A 138 -8.21 -1.50 2.44
C ALA A 138 -9.51 -1.12 1.72
N ASP A 139 -10.57 -0.82 2.47
CA ASP A 139 -11.86 -0.40 1.92
C ASP A 139 -11.77 0.93 1.18
N ALA A 140 -11.11 1.93 1.80
CA ALA A 140 -10.93 3.24 1.18
C ALA A 140 -10.12 3.15 -0.12
N ALA A 141 -9.02 2.39 -0.13
CA ALA A 141 -8.24 2.15 -1.33
C ALA A 141 -9.05 1.38 -2.39
N GLY A 142 -9.77 0.33 -1.99
CA GLY A 142 -10.61 -0.49 -2.87
C GLY A 142 -11.69 0.32 -3.58
N ARG A 143 -12.33 1.27 -2.89
CA ARG A 143 -13.29 2.19 -3.52
C ARG A 143 -12.64 3.03 -4.62
N LEU A 144 -11.44 3.56 -4.38
CA LEU A 144 -10.72 4.38 -5.37
C LEU A 144 -10.24 3.57 -6.59
N VAL A 145 -9.93 2.27 -6.43
CA VAL A 145 -9.56 1.39 -7.55
C VAL A 145 -10.63 1.40 -8.65
N THR A 146 -11.92 1.49 -8.27
CA THR A 146 -13.03 1.48 -9.25
C THR A 146 -13.15 2.76 -10.07
N THR A 147 -12.56 3.86 -9.60
CA THR A 147 -12.63 5.18 -10.24
C THR A 147 -11.32 5.59 -10.90
N GLU A 148 -10.20 5.03 -10.47
CA GLU A 148 -8.86 5.27 -11.01
C GLU A 148 -8.55 4.32 -12.17
N SER A 149 -7.52 4.62 -12.95
CA SER A 149 -7.09 3.76 -14.05
C SER A 149 -5.56 3.64 -14.14
N GLY A 150 -5.09 2.64 -14.88
CA GLY A 150 -3.67 2.40 -15.14
C GLY A 150 -2.84 2.24 -13.86
N TYR A 151 -1.73 2.96 -13.78
CA TYR A 151 -0.78 2.85 -12.66
C TYR A 151 -1.40 3.17 -11.30
N ARG A 152 -2.32 4.16 -11.22
CA ARG A 152 -2.94 4.54 -9.94
C ARG A 152 -3.89 3.48 -9.41
N ALA A 153 -4.72 2.90 -10.28
CA ALA A 153 -5.57 1.77 -9.92
C ALA A 153 -4.73 0.58 -9.43
N GLY A 154 -3.64 0.25 -10.14
CA GLY A 154 -2.72 -0.82 -9.73
C GLY A 154 -2.04 -0.55 -8.40
N LEU A 155 -1.58 0.69 -8.15
CA LEU A 155 -0.98 1.09 -6.89
C LEU A 155 -1.97 0.96 -5.73
N LEU A 156 -3.20 1.47 -5.88
CA LEU A 156 -4.25 1.39 -4.86
C LEU A 156 -4.71 -0.05 -4.61
N ALA A 157 -4.80 -0.88 -5.66
CA ALA A 157 -5.13 -2.29 -5.52
C ALA A 157 -4.05 -3.05 -4.75
N SER A 158 -2.77 -2.79 -5.04
CA SER A 158 -1.64 -3.34 -4.28
C SER A 158 -1.68 -2.92 -2.81
N ILE A 159 -2.01 -1.65 -2.54
CA ILE A 159 -2.18 -1.14 -1.19
C ILE A 159 -3.31 -1.89 -0.46
N ALA A 160 -4.49 -2.02 -1.07
CA ALA A 160 -5.62 -2.73 -0.49
C ALA A 160 -5.27 -4.20 -0.21
N ALA A 161 -4.66 -4.90 -1.17
CA ALA A 161 -4.25 -6.29 -1.03
C ALA A 161 -3.25 -6.50 0.12
N SER A 162 -2.24 -5.63 0.24
CA SER A 162 -1.25 -5.70 1.31
C SER A 162 -1.85 -5.39 2.70
N CYS A 163 -2.79 -4.44 2.79
CA CYS A 163 -3.57 -4.20 4.01
C CYS A 163 -4.40 -5.43 4.40
N MET A 164 -5.10 -6.05 3.44
CA MET A 164 -5.85 -7.30 3.66
C MET A 164 -4.97 -8.44 4.14
N ALA A 165 -3.84 -8.67 3.47
CA ALA A 165 -2.89 -9.69 3.90
C ALA A 165 -2.38 -9.43 5.33
N SER A 166 -2.15 -8.17 5.69
CA SER A 166 -1.70 -7.79 7.02
C SER A 166 -2.75 -8.11 8.09
N TYR A 167 -4.00 -7.70 7.90
CA TYR A 167 -5.03 -7.90 8.94
C TYR A 167 -5.64 -9.31 8.95
N GLN A 168 -5.62 -10.06 7.84
CA GLN A 168 -6.17 -11.42 7.78
C GLN A 168 -5.14 -12.51 8.11
N VAL A 169 -3.85 -12.25 7.89
CA VAL A 169 -2.81 -13.28 8.02
C VAL A 169 -1.73 -12.87 9.01
N ALA A 170 -1.15 -11.68 8.85
CA ALA A 170 0.03 -11.30 9.64
C ALA A 170 -0.29 -10.99 11.10
N LEU A 171 -1.46 -10.39 11.37
CA LEU A 171 -1.86 -9.94 12.71
C LEU A 171 -2.91 -10.83 13.37
N VAL A 172 -3.42 -11.85 12.68
CA VAL A 172 -4.32 -12.84 13.28
C VAL A 172 -3.49 -13.78 14.16
N PRO A 173 -3.82 -13.93 15.45
CA PRO A 173 -3.14 -14.88 16.31
C PRO A 173 -3.25 -16.28 15.70
N GLY A 174 -2.10 -16.93 15.45
CA GLY A 174 -2.08 -18.33 15.05
C GLY A 174 -2.81 -19.17 16.09
N GLY A 175 -3.80 -19.95 15.66
CA GLY A 175 -4.45 -20.95 16.50
C GLY A 175 -3.43 -21.95 17.06
N PRO A 176 -3.79 -22.70 18.12
CA PRO A 176 -2.83 -23.51 18.87
C PRO A 176 -2.02 -24.41 17.94
N SER A 177 -0.70 -24.29 18.01
CA SER A 177 0.22 -25.27 17.45
C SER A 177 -0.12 -26.61 18.08
N ILE A 178 -0.61 -27.55 17.26
CA ILE A 178 -0.83 -28.95 17.63
C ILE A 178 0.48 -29.63 18.04
#